data_AF-A0A1B8R802-F1
#
_entry.id   AF-A0A1B8R802-F1
#
_cell.length_a   1.000
_cell.length_b   1.000
_cell.length_c   1.000
_cell.angle_alpha   90.00
_cell.angle_beta   90.00
_cell.angle_gamma   90.00
#
_symmetry.space_group_name_H-M   'P 1'
#
loop_
_entity.id
_entity.type
_entity.pdbx_description
1 polymer ?
#
loop_
_entity_poly.entity_id
_entity_poly.type
_entity_poly.pdbx_seq_one_letter_code
_entity_poly.pdbx_strand_id
1 'polypeptide(L)'
;MDAREMKIKAAEAALAHVESGMRLGIGTGSTAEEFVRLLAEQVAGGFRVEGVPTSERTARLCVELGVPLKSLDELPALDLTIDGADEVDTGLRLIKGGGGALLREKIVAAASERMIVIADESKLVETLGAFALPIEVNPFGLVSTRIAIEKVAARLGLSGELALRQSGDGEFTTDGGHHIIDASFGRIPDAEALSSELNSIPGVVEHGLFINMAALAIIAGPAGVRTLQANR
;
A
#
# COMPACT_ATOMS: atom_id res chain seq x y z
N MET A 1 -14.58 7.52 -18.78
CA MET A 1 -13.94 6.42 -18.05
C MET A 1 -14.40 6.52 -16.62
N ASP A 2 -15.08 5.50 -16.11
CA ASP A 2 -15.44 5.48 -14.69
C ASP A 2 -14.24 5.02 -13.83
N ALA A 3 -14.37 5.12 -12.51
CA ALA A 3 -13.29 4.78 -11.59
C ALA A 3 -12.87 3.31 -11.65
N ARG A 4 -13.79 2.40 -11.97
CA ARG A 4 -13.49 0.97 -12.07
C ARG A 4 -12.75 0.66 -13.37
N GLU A 5 -13.19 1.25 -14.48
CA GLU A 5 -12.54 1.14 -15.78
C GLU A 5 -11.09 1.66 -15.74
N MET A 6 -10.84 2.75 -15.00
CA MET A 6 -9.48 3.25 -14.76
C MET A 6 -8.62 2.23 -13.99
N LYS A 7 -9.16 1.62 -12.93
CA LYS A 7 -8.45 0.59 -12.15
C LYS A 7 -8.09 -0.63 -13.00
N ILE A 8 -9.01 -1.10 -13.84
CA ILE A 8 -8.77 -2.21 -14.76
C ILE A 8 -7.65 -1.85 -15.74
N LYS A 9 -7.68 -0.67 -16.37
CA LYS A 9 -6.64 -0.24 -17.32
C LYS A 9 -5.26 -0.10 -16.68
N ALA A 10 -5.19 0.40 -15.44
CA ALA A 10 -3.93 0.44 -14.69
C ALA A 10 -3.40 -0.98 -14.40
N ALA A 11 -4.30 -1.89 -14.02
CA ALA A 11 -3.97 -3.29 -13.75
C ALA A 11 -3.52 -4.05 -15.02
N GLU A 12 -4.19 -3.86 -16.15
CA GLU A 12 -3.81 -4.41 -17.46
C GLU A 12 -2.39 -3.95 -17.85
N ALA A 13 -2.10 -2.66 -17.71
CA ALA A 13 -0.78 -2.12 -17.99
C ALA A 13 0.30 -2.68 -17.04
N ALA A 14 -0.03 -2.90 -15.76
CA ALA A 14 0.90 -3.52 -14.82
C ALA A 14 1.17 -4.99 -15.12
N LEU A 15 0.19 -5.73 -15.63
CA LEU A 15 0.36 -7.13 -16.02
C LEU A 15 1.42 -7.32 -17.10
N ALA A 16 1.62 -6.33 -17.97
CA ALA A 16 2.69 -6.35 -18.98
C ALA A 16 4.11 -6.34 -18.38
N HIS A 17 4.26 -6.00 -17.10
CA HIS A 17 5.53 -6.06 -16.38
C HIS A 17 5.77 -7.39 -15.66
N VAL A 18 4.80 -8.31 -15.71
CA VAL A 18 4.88 -9.63 -15.09
C VAL A 18 5.36 -10.63 -16.15
N GLU A 19 6.39 -11.40 -15.82
CA GLU A 19 6.90 -12.48 -16.66
C GLU A 19 6.58 -13.85 -16.04
N SER A 20 6.42 -14.86 -16.89
CA SER A 20 6.13 -16.22 -16.44
C SER A 20 7.33 -16.77 -15.67
N GLY A 21 7.09 -17.26 -14.47
CA GLY A 21 8.10 -17.71 -13.51
C GLY A 21 8.41 -16.70 -12.42
N MET A 22 7.85 -15.48 -12.46
CA MET A 22 8.10 -14.47 -11.43
C MET A 22 7.49 -14.84 -10.07
N ARG A 23 8.23 -14.45 -9.03
CA ARG A 23 7.86 -14.43 -7.62
C ARG A 23 7.23 -13.06 -7.33
N LEU A 24 5.93 -13.03 -7.06
CA LEU A 24 5.15 -11.81 -7.03
C LEU A 24 4.66 -11.45 -5.64
N GLY A 25 4.93 -10.22 -5.20
CA GLY A 25 4.16 -9.59 -4.14
C GLY A 25 2.81 -9.11 -4.68
N ILE A 26 1.72 -9.57 -4.08
CA ILE A 26 0.35 -9.26 -4.52
C ILE A 26 -0.31 -8.33 -3.50
N GLY A 27 -0.52 -7.09 -3.92
CA GLY A 27 -1.07 -5.99 -3.14
C GLY A 27 -2.50 -6.17 -2.63
N THR A 28 -2.99 -5.13 -1.95
CA THR A 28 -4.34 -5.12 -1.34
C THR A 28 -5.13 -3.90 -1.81
N GLY A 29 -6.47 -4.04 -1.84
CA GLY A 29 -7.40 -2.99 -2.20
C GLY A 29 -7.97 -3.14 -3.61
N SER A 30 -8.98 -2.34 -3.93
CA SER A 30 -9.82 -2.57 -5.12
C SER A 30 -9.06 -2.59 -6.45
N THR A 31 -7.95 -1.86 -6.57
CA THR A 31 -7.15 -1.84 -7.81
C THR A 31 -6.30 -3.10 -7.92
N ALA A 32 -5.71 -3.56 -6.81
CA ALA A 32 -4.97 -4.82 -6.75
C ALA A 32 -5.89 -6.03 -7.00
N GLU A 33 -7.16 -5.97 -6.57
CA GLU A 33 -8.13 -7.03 -6.86
C GLU A 33 -8.42 -7.16 -8.36
N GLU A 34 -8.55 -6.06 -9.10
CA GLU A 34 -8.70 -6.13 -10.55
C GLU A 34 -7.44 -6.70 -11.21
N PHE A 35 -6.24 -6.40 -10.69
CA PHE A 35 -5.00 -7.04 -11.12
C PHE A 35 -5.00 -8.55 -10.87
N VAL A 36 -5.45 -9.02 -9.69
CA VAL A 36 -5.54 -10.45 -9.39
C VAL A 36 -6.49 -11.17 -10.36
N ARG A 37 -7.61 -10.54 -10.75
CA ARG A 37 -8.55 -11.10 -11.73
C ARG A 37 -7.89 -11.31 -13.09
N LEU A 38 -7.16 -10.31 -13.58
CA LEU A 38 -6.44 -10.41 -14.85
C LEU A 38 -5.28 -11.41 -14.79
N LEU A 39 -4.55 -11.45 -13.68
CA LEU A 39 -3.48 -12.42 -13.45
C LEU A 39 -4.02 -13.86 -13.45
N ALA A 40 -5.18 -14.09 -12.83
CA ALA A 40 -5.82 -15.40 -12.78
C ALA A 40 -6.17 -15.93 -14.18
N GLU A 41 -6.62 -15.06 -15.10
CA GLU A 41 -6.89 -15.44 -16.49
C GLU A 41 -5.62 -15.91 -17.20
N GLN A 42 -4.48 -15.24 -16.98
CA GLN A 42 -3.19 -15.68 -17.52
C GLN A 42 -2.76 -17.02 -16.93
N VAL A 43 -2.91 -17.20 -15.61
CA VAL A 43 -2.57 -18.45 -14.92
C VAL A 43 -3.41 -19.61 -15.44
N ALA A 44 -4.71 -19.41 -15.65
CA ALA A 44 -5.59 -20.40 -16.28
C ALA A 44 -5.14 -20.77 -17.71
N GLY A 45 -4.52 -19.83 -18.42
CA GLY A 45 -3.87 -20.03 -19.72
C GLY A 45 -2.49 -20.71 -19.69
N GLY A 46 -1.99 -21.07 -18.51
CA GLY A 46 -0.70 -21.76 -18.32
C GLY A 46 0.47 -20.84 -17.93
N PHE A 47 0.21 -19.56 -17.69
CA PHE A 47 1.19 -18.64 -17.10
C PHE A 47 1.55 -19.08 -15.67
N ARG A 48 2.84 -19.02 -15.31
CA ARG A 48 3.30 -19.50 -14.01
C ARG A 48 3.74 -18.32 -13.15
N VAL A 49 3.29 -18.27 -11.91
CA VAL A 49 3.74 -17.29 -10.89
C VAL A 49 3.68 -17.93 -9.51
N GLU A 50 4.49 -17.42 -8.59
CA GLU A 50 4.40 -17.74 -7.16
C GLU A 50 4.06 -16.46 -6.39
N GLY A 51 2.82 -16.35 -5.88
CA GLY A 51 2.32 -15.13 -5.25
C GLY A 51 2.50 -15.10 -3.74
N VAL A 52 2.89 -13.96 -3.18
CA VAL A 52 2.86 -13.67 -1.74
C VAL A 52 1.83 -12.55 -1.49
N PRO A 53 0.71 -12.82 -0.82
CA PRO A 53 -0.36 -11.86 -0.63
C PRO A 53 -0.07 -10.89 0.54
N THR A 54 -0.45 -9.63 0.40
CA THR A 54 -0.27 -8.62 1.45
C THR A 54 -1.42 -8.52 2.46
N SER A 55 -2.48 -9.32 2.29
CA SER A 55 -3.59 -9.41 3.26
C SER A 55 -4.31 -10.74 3.16
N GLU A 56 -5.05 -11.11 4.21
CA GLU A 56 -5.97 -12.26 4.17
C GLU A 56 -7.05 -12.10 3.09
N ARG A 57 -7.47 -10.87 2.81
CA ARG A 57 -8.43 -10.56 1.74
C ARG A 57 -7.85 -10.91 0.37
N THR A 58 -6.65 -10.46 0.06
CA THR A 58 -5.97 -10.77 -1.21
C THR A 58 -5.68 -12.26 -1.31
N ALA A 59 -5.26 -12.92 -0.22
CA ALA A 59 -5.01 -14.35 -0.20
C ALA A 59 -6.26 -15.15 -0.59
N ARG A 60 -7.40 -14.83 0.01
CA ARG A 60 -8.69 -15.47 -0.31
C ARG A 60 -9.06 -15.30 -1.78
N LEU A 61 -8.93 -14.09 -2.33
CA LEU A 61 -9.24 -13.82 -3.73
C LEU A 61 -8.33 -14.62 -4.69
N CYS A 62 -7.03 -14.69 -4.38
CA CYS A 62 -6.09 -15.47 -5.17
C CYS A 62 -6.45 -16.96 -5.16
N VAL A 63 -6.79 -17.52 -4.00
CA VAL A 63 -7.23 -18.93 -3.87
C VAL A 63 -8.52 -19.18 -4.65
N GLU A 64 -9.51 -18.29 -4.52
CA GLU A 64 -10.79 -18.39 -5.24
C GLU A 64 -10.60 -18.41 -6.76
N LEU A 65 -9.65 -17.62 -7.26
CA LEU A 65 -9.39 -17.47 -8.69
C LEU A 65 -8.27 -18.39 -9.23
N GLY A 66 -7.67 -19.22 -8.37
CA GLY A 66 -6.65 -20.19 -8.78
C GLY A 66 -5.24 -19.63 -9.00
N VAL A 67 -4.91 -18.48 -8.41
CA VAL A 67 -3.54 -17.94 -8.40
C VAL A 67 -2.72 -18.64 -7.29
N PRO A 68 -1.60 -19.33 -7.62
CA PRO A 68 -0.79 -20.04 -6.63
C PRO A 68 -0.17 -19.10 -5.61
N LEU A 69 -0.24 -19.47 -4.34
CA LEU A 69 0.30 -18.69 -3.23
C LEU A 69 1.41 -19.41 -2.47
N LYS A 70 2.31 -18.59 -1.93
CA LYS A 70 3.39 -18.92 -0.99
C LYS A 70 3.39 -17.92 0.16
N SER A 71 3.94 -18.34 1.29
CA SER A 71 4.33 -17.39 2.34
C SER A 71 5.65 -16.70 1.99
N LEU A 72 5.91 -15.56 2.62
CA LEU A 72 7.21 -14.90 2.49
C LEU A 72 8.35 -15.72 3.13
N ASP A 73 8.05 -16.60 4.08
CA ASP A 73 9.03 -17.53 4.65
C ASP A 73 9.44 -18.62 3.65
N GLU A 74 8.52 -19.08 2.80
CA GLU A 74 8.83 -19.99 1.70
C GLU A 74 9.52 -19.28 0.53
N LEU A 75 9.25 -17.98 0.33
CA LEU A 75 9.70 -17.18 -0.79
C LEU A 75 10.24 -15.81 -0.34
N PRO A 76 11.41 -15.75 0.32
CA PRO A 76 11.88 -14.57 1.05
C PRO A 76 12.39 -13.43 0.15
N ALA A 77 12.60 -13.69 -1.13
CA ALA A 77 13.01 -12.71 -2.12
C ALA A 77 12.06 -12.78 -3.32
N LEU A 78 11.52 -11.63 -3.69
CA LEU A 78 10.51 -11.49 -4.73
C LEU A 78 11.06 -10.66 -5.90
N ASP A 79 10.59 -10.94 -7.11
CA ASP A 79 11.02 -10.21 -8.30
C ASP A 79 10.27 -8.88 -8.43
N LEU A 80 9.00 -8.86 -8.04
CA LEU A 80 8.11 -7.73 -8.27
C LEU A 80 6.95 -7.71 -7.30
N THR A 81 6.68 -6.55 -6.69
CA THR A 81 5.39 -6.28 -6.03
C THR A 81 4.52 -5.40 -6.92
N ILE A 82 3.26 -5.80 -7.14
CA ILE A 82 2.21 -4.94 -7.70
C ILE A 82 1.25 -4.56 -6.58
N ASP A 83 1.05 -3.27 -6.33
CA ASP A 83 0.13 -2.82 -5.28
C ASP A 83 -0.54 -1.48 -5.59
N GLY A 84 -1.66 -1.20 -4.92
CA GLY A 84 -2.34 0.08 -4.98
C GLY A 84 -1.74 1.13 -4.03
N ALA A 85 -2.23 2.36 -4.14
CA ALA A 85 -1.96 3.44 -3.20
C ALA A 85 -3.21 4.29 -2.94
N ASP A 86 -3.26 4.90 -1.76
CA ASP A 86 -4.30 5.87 -1.38
C ASP A 86 -3.95 7.26 -1.91
N GLU A 87 -2.66 7.61 -1.92
CA GLU A 87 -2.09 8.78 -2.60
C GLU A 87 -0.71 8.45 -3.19
N VAL A 88 -0.36 9.13 -4.28
CA VAL A 88 0.94 9.09 -4.95
C VAL A 88 1.36 10.51 -5.26
N ASP A 89 2.55 10.93 -4.82
CA ASP A 89 3.13 12.21 -5.22
C ASP A 89 4.03 12.09 -6.48
N THR A 90 4.48 13.23 -7.00
CA THR A 90 5.36 13.28 -8.18
C THR A 90 6.76 12.68 -7.94
N GLY A 91 7.18 12.51 -6.69
CA GLY A 91 8.42 11.84 -6.29
C GLY A 91 8.25 10.34 -6.06
N LEU A 92 7.08 9.76 -6.36
CA LEU A 92 6.71 8.37 -6.06
C LEU A 92 6.73 8.02 -4.57
N ARG A 93 6.52 9.01 -3.70
CA ARG A 93 6.14 8.77 -2.31
C ARG A 93 4.66 8.44 -2.26
N LEU A 94 4.29 7.51 -1.39
CA LEU A 94 2.93 7.01 -1.31
C LEU A 94 2.35 7.20 0.10
N ILE A 95 1.06 7.43 0.18
CA ILE A 95 0.26 7.00 1.34
C ILE A 95 -0.44 5.69 0.96
N LYS A 96 -0.30 4.70 1.83
CA LYS A 96 -0.96 3.39 1.80
C LYS A 96 -1.57 3.06 3.16
N GLY A 97 -2.36 1.98 3.21
CA GLY A 97 -2.93 1.48 4.45
C GLY A 97 -4.39 1.84 4.69
N GLY A 98 -5.08 2.49 3.73
CA GLY A 98 -6.52 2.70 3.79
C GLY A 98 -7.31 1.41 3.97
N GLY A 99 -6.82 0.30 3.40
CA GLY A 99 -7.37 -1.05 3.60
C GLY A 99 -6.94 -1.76 4.88
N GLY A 100 -6.01 -1.20 5.65
CA GLY A 100 -5.55 -1.77 6.93
C GLY A 100 -4.47 -2.85 6.83
N ALA A 101 -3.83 -2.99 5.66
CA ALA A 101 -2.81 -4.01 5.39
C ALA A 101 -1.36 -3.45 5.33
N LEU A 102 -1.15 -2.21 5.78
CA LEU A 102 0.07 -1.43 5.50
C LEU A 102 1.37 -2.16 5.89
N LEU A 103 1.36 -2.89 7.01
CA LEU A 103 2.55 -3.57 7.50
C LEU A 103 2.97 -4.71 6.57
N ARG A 104 2.04 -5.61 6.23
CA ARG A 104 2.31 -6.71 5.28
C ARG A 104 2.63 -6.18 3.90
N GLU A 105 1.93 -5.14 3.43
CA GLU A 105 2.23 -4.44 2.18
C GLU A 105 3.69 -3.94 2.15
N LYS A 106 4.14 -3.29 3.24
CA LYS A 106 5.48 -2.73 3.32
C LYS A 106 6.56 -3.80 3.40
N ILE A 107 6.33 -4.87 4.17
CA ILE A 107 7.25 -6.01 4.27
C ILE A 107 7.43 -6.67 2.90
N VAL A 108 6.33 -6.96 2.20
CA VAL A 108 6.37 -7.59 0.87
C VAL A 108 6.99 -6.67 -0.18
N ALA A 109 6.70 -5.36 -0.15
CA ALA A 109 7.36 -4.40 -1.02
C ALA A 109 8.87 -4.32 -0.77
N ALA A 110 9.30 -4.36 0.49
CA ALA A 110 10.72 -4.33 0.86
C ALA A 110 11.47 -5.62 0.51
N ALA A 111 10.78 -6.76 0.44
CA ALA A 111 11.33 -8.04 0.02
C ALA A 111 11.41 -8.21 -1.52
N SER A 112 10.94 -7.23 -2.27
CA SER A 112 10.91 -7.25 -3.74
C SER A 112 12.05 -6.44 -4.37
N GLU A 113 12.60 -6.92 -5.48
CA GLU A 113 13.60 -6.17 -6.26
C GLU A 113 13.04 -4.84 -6.81
N ARG A 114 11.74 -4.81 -7.09
CA ARG A 114 11.01 -3.62 -7.50
C ARG A 114 9.55 -3.65 -7.06
N MET A 115 9.00 -2.47 -6.80
CA MET A 115 7.58 -2.26 -6.58
C MET A 115 6.99 -1.40 -7.71
N ILE A 116 5.86 -1.83 -8.24
CA ILE A 116 5.02 -1.08 -9.18
C ILE A 116 3.74 -0.68 -8.45
N VAL A 117 3.42 0.60 -8.50
CA VAL A 117 2.15 1.12 -8.00
C VAL A 117 1.14 1.19 -9.13
N ILE A 118 -0.09 0.76 -8.89
CA ILE A 118 -1.22 0.93 -9.79
C ILE A 118 -2.29 1.82 -9.15
N ALA A 119 -2.72 2.86 -9.85
CA ALA A 119 -3.72 3.77 -9.34
C ALA A 119 -4.53 4.44 -10.47
N ASP A 120 -5.73 4.92 -10.11
CA ASP A 120 -6.45 5.86 -10.96
C ASP A 120 -5.97 7.30 -10.70
N GLU A 121 -6.26 8.21 -11.64
CA GLU A 121 -5.75 9.59 -11.62
C GLU A 121 -6.16 10.39 -10.37
N SER A 122 -7.24 10.01 -9.67
CA SER A 122 -7.65 10.69 -8.43
C SER A 122 -6.66 10.52 -7.28
N LYS A 123 -5.74 9.55 -7.39
CA LYS A 123 -4.72 9.24 -6.38
C LYS A 123 -3.45 10.06 -6.56
N LEU A 124 -3.27 10.71 -7.71
CA LEU A 124 -2.10 11.54 -7.96
C LEU A 124 -2.29 12.91 -7.29
N VAL A 125 -1.38 13.27 -6.40
CA VAL A 125 -1.41 14.52 -5.64
C VAL A 125 -0.11 15.29 -5.79
N GLU A 126 -0.17 16.62 -5.64
CA GLU A 126 1.04 17.45 -5.60
C GLU A 126 1.79 17.30 -4.28
N THR A 127 1.06 17.19 -3.17
CA THR A 127 1.59 17.01 -1.82
C THR A 127 0.74 15.97 -1.10
N LEU A 128 1.39 15.01 -0.45
CA LEU A 128 0.70 13.98 0.33
C LEU A 128 -0.07 14.59 1.51
N GLY A 129 -1.04 13.84 2.05
CA GLY A 129 -1.68 14.09 3.34
C GLY A 129 -3.14 14.51 3.29
N ALA A 130 -3.76 14.62 2.10
CA ALA A 130 -5.20 14.87 2.02
C ALA A 130 -5.97 13.62 2.47
N PHE A 131 -5.47 12.43 2.10
CA PHE A 131 -5.83 11.17 2.71
C PHE A 131 -5.20 11.07 4.11
N ALA A 132 -5.99 10.66 5.11
CA ALA A 132 -5.52 10.48 6.48
C ALA A 132 -4.43 9.40 6.53
N LEU A 133 -3.25 9.73 7.07
CA LEU A 133 -2.12 8.82 7.13
C LEU A 133 -2.40 7.69 8.14
N PRO A 134 -2.46 6.42 7.73
CA PRO A 134 -2.61 5.31 8.66
C PRO A 134 -1.30 5.08 9.43
N ILE A 135 -1.37 4.95 10.75
CA ILE A 135 -0.22 4.65 11.62
C ILE A 135 -0.57 3.41 12.44
N GLU A 136 0.10 2.30 12.17
CA GLU A 136 -0.09 1.05 12.90
C GLU A 136 0.65 1.11 14.24
N VAL A 137 -0.05 0.81 15.33
CA VAL A 137 0.42 1.01 16.70
C VAL A 137 0.13 -0.20 17.58
N ASN A 138 1.05 -0.45 18.51
CA ASN A 138 0.86 -1.47 19.54
C ASN A 138 -0.36 -1.13 20.42
N PRO A 139 -1.20 -2.13 20.77
CA PRO A 139 -2.31 -1.92 21.71
C PRO A 139 -1.84 -1.47 23.10
N PHE A 140 -0.71 -1.99 23.55
CA PHE A 140 -0.12 -1.60 24.83
C PHE A 140 0.37 -0.15 24.77
N GLY A 141 -0.07 0.68 25.72
CA GLY A 141 0.36 2.07 25.81
C GLY A 141 -0.25 3.00 24.75
N LEU A 142 -1.32 2.57 24.06
CA LEU A 142 -1.97 3.30 22.96
C LEU A 142 -2.13 4.81 23.19
N VAL A 143 -2.64 5.22 24.36
CA VAL A 143 -2.83 6.64 24.70
C VAL A 143 -1.50 7.39 24.75
N SER A 144 -0.45 6.77 25.28
CA SER A 144 0.90 7.37 25.34
C SER A 144 1.51 7.49 23.94
N THR A 145 1.35 6.46 23.11
CA THR A 145 1.77 6.46 21.70
C THR A 145 1.06 7.58 20.93
N ARG A 146 -0.27 7.73 21.09
CA ARG A 146 -1.03 8.83 20.47
C ARG A 146 -0.49 10.20 20.87
N ILE A 147 -0.25 10.44 22.16
CA ILE A 147 0.35 11.70 22.66
C ILE A 147 1.74 11.94 22.05
N ALA A 148 2.55 10.91 21.87
CA ALA A 148 3.86 11.03 21.24
C ALA A 148 3.74 11.41 19.75
N ILE A 149 2.80 10.80 19.02
CA ILE A 149 2.49 11.15 17.62
C ILE A 149 2.05 12.62 17.52
N GLU A 150 1.16 13.08 18.42
CA GLU A 150 0.73 14.50 18.47
C GLU A 150 1.92 15.45 18.65
N LYS A 151 2.86 15.12 19.54
CA LYS A 151 4.06 15.93 19.78
C LYS A 151 5.00 15.96 18.58
N VAL A 152 5.20 14.82 17.91
CA VAL A 152 5.99 14.74 16.67
C VAL A 152 5.35 15.59 15.57
N ALA A 153 4.05 15.42 15.35
CA ALA A 153 3.30 16.20 14.37
C ALA A 153 3.43 17.71 14.64
N ALA A 154 3.21 18.15 15.88
CA ALA A 154 3.34 19.56 16.27
C ALA A 154 4.76 20.13 16.02
N ARG A 155 5.81 19.36 16.32
CA ARG A 155 7.20 19.78 16.06
C ARG A 155 7.50 19.94 14.57
N LEU A 156 6.87 19.14 13.72
CA LEU A 156 6.96 19.23 12.27
C LEU A 156 5.98 20.24 11.66
N GLY A 157 5.24 21.00 12.48
CA GLY A 157 4.26 21.98 12.01
C GLY A 157 3.00 21.36 11.41
N LEU A 158 2.70 20.11 11.75
CA LEU A 158 1.50 19.39 11.35
C LEU A 158 0.44 19.47 12.45
N SER A 159 -0.82 19.54 12.05
CA SER A 159 -1.98 19.53 12.94
C SER A 159 -3.11 18.76 12.28
N GLY A 160 -3.91 18.05 13.05
CA GLY A 160 -4.99 17.24 12.52
C GLY A 160 -5.61 16.35 13.58
N GLU A 161 -6.75 15.76 13.25
CA GLU A 161 -7.35 14.71 14.08
C GLU A 161 -6.52 13.43 14.01
N LEU A 162 -6.34 12.77 15.16
CA LEU A 162 -5.79 11.43 15.27
C LEU A 162 -6.91 10.49 15.75
N ALA A 163 -7.54 9.80 14.81
CA ALA A 163 -8.68 8.93 15.09
C ALA A 163 -8.24 7.46 15.18
N LEU A 164 -8.63 6.76 16.24
CA LEU A 164 -8.46 5.31 16.30
C LEU A 164 -9.42 4.65 15.31
N ARG A 165 -8.89 3.87 14.37
CA ARG A 165 -9.68 3.23 13.32
C ARG A 165 -10.69 2.26 13.93
N GLN A 166 -11.94 2.41 13.50
CA GLN A 166 -13.05 1.55 13.89
C GLN A 166 -13.39 0.57 12.76
N SER A 167 -14.01 -0.54 13.15
CA SER A 167 -14.64 -1.56 12.31
C SER A 167 -16.08 -1.76 12.80
N GLY A 168 -16.89 -2.56 12.08
CA GLY A 168 -18.28 -2.79 12.45
C GLY A 168 -18.49 -3.33 13.87
N ASP A 169 -17.50 -4.06 14.41
CA ASP A 169 -17.57 -4.74 15.70
C ASP A 169 -16.74 -4.05 16.81
N GLY A 170 -16.21 -2.85 16.55
CA GLY A 170 -15.37 -2.10 17.49
C GLY A 170 -14.01 -1.72 16.89
N GLU A 171 -12.96 -1.70 17.70
CA GLU A 171 -11.62 -1.29 17.26
C GLU A 171 -11.10 -2.17 16.12
N PHE A 172 -10.62 -1.54 15.05
CA PHE A 172 -9.99 -2.28 13.97
C PHE A 172 -8.69 -2.93 14.47
N THR A 173 -8.52 -4.22 14.16
CA THR A 173 -7.31 -4.97 14.45
C THR A 173 -6.70 -5.44 13.13
N THR A 174 -5.42 -5.12 12.92
CA THR A 174 -4.68 -5.52 11.72
C THR A 174 -4.43 -7.03 11.69
N ASP A 175 -4.03 -7.57 10.54
CA ASP A 175 -3.57 -8.96 10.41
C ASP A 175 -2.35 -9.27 11.33
N GLY A 176 -1.64 -8.23 11.81
CA GLY A 176 -0.53 -8.33 12.77
C GLY A 176 -0.95 -8.22 14.24
N GLY A 177 -2.24 -8.04 14.54
CA GLY A 177 -2.74 -7.88 15.91
C GLY A 177 -2.55 -6.49 16.51
N HIS A 178 -2.35 -5.47 15.67
CA HIS A 178 -2.16 -4.08 16.08
C HIS A 178 -3.41 -3.23 15.82
N HIS A 179 -3.41 -1.99 16.31
CA HIS A 179 -4.43 -0.99 15.97
C HIS A 179 -3.90 -0.01 14.93
N ILE A 180 -4.79 0.78 14.33
CA ILE A 180 -4.41 1.87 13.43
C ILE A 180 -4.96 3.19 13.96
N ILE A 181 -4.10 4.21 14.00
CA ILE A 181 -4.50 5.62 14.16
C ILE A 181 -4.46 6.26 12.77
N ASP A 182 -5.59 6.80 12.33
CA ASP A 182 -5.70 7.58 11.11
C ASP A 182 -5.43 9.06 11.42
N ALA A 183 -4.34 9.59 10.85
CA ALA A 183 -3.84 10.93 11.10
C ALA A 183 -4.19 11.90 9.96
N SER A 184 -5.21 12.73 10.18
CA SER A 184 -5.76 13.66 9.17
C SER A 184 -5.00 14.99 9.16
N PHE A 185 -3.75 14.99 8.72
CA PHE A 185 -2.91 16.20 8.69
C PHE A 185 -3.26 17.19 7.57
N GLY A 186 -4.02 16.75 6.56
CA GLY A 186 -4.42 17.54 5.38
C GLY A 186 -3.29 17.79 4.39
N ARG A 187 -2.05 17.94 4.87
CA ARG A 187 -0.84 18.07 4.05
C ARG A 187 0.40 17.61 4.83
N ILE A 188 1.32 16.95 4.14
CA ILE A 188 2.58 16.40 4.65
C ILE A 188 3.69 16.85 3.68
N PRO A 189 4.28 18.04 3.89
CA PRO A 189 5.28 18.59 2.98
C PRO A 189 6.66 17.91 3.09
N ASP A 190 6.96 17.31 4.25
CA ASP A 190 8.22 16.59 4.50
C ASP A 190 7.89 15.19 5.02
N ALA A 191 7.62 14.29 4.07
CA ALA A 191 7.24 12.91 4.35
C ALA A 191 8.40 12.12 4.97
N GLU A 192 9.63 12.40 4.55
CA GLU A 192 10.86 11.80 5.07
C GLU A 192 11.05 12.10 6.56
N ALA A 193 10.94 13.38 6.96
CA ALA A 193 11.06 13.76 8.36
C ALA A 193 9.95 13.15 9.21
N LEU A 194 8.69 13.18 8.74
CA LEU A 194 7.58 12.56 9.46
C LEU A 194 7.79 11.05 9.62
N SER A 195 8.20 10.36 8.56
CA SER A 195 8.48 8.92 8.61
C SER A 195 9.56 8.57 9.62
N SER A 196 10.70 9.28 9.59
CA SER A 196 11.82 9.04 10.51
C SER A 196 11.41 9.24 11.97
N GLU A 197 10.62 10.27 12.24
CA GLU A 197 10.18 10.61 13.60
C GLU A 197 9.11 9.65 14.11
N LEU A 198 8.16 9.23 13.27
CA LEU A 198 7.16 8.21 13.64
C LEU A 198 7.82 6.87 13.98
N ASN A 199 8.78 6.41 13.17
CA ASN A 199 9.54 5.19 13.43
C ASN A 199 10.36 5.24 14.72
N SER A 200 10.65 6.44 15.23
CA SER A 200 11.38 6.64 16.48
C SER A 200 10.49 6.60 17.73
N ILE A 201 9.17 6.52 17.59
CA ILE A 201 8.22 6.46 18.72
C ILE A 201 8.04 4.99 19.16
N PRO A 202 8.43 4.63 20.40
CA PRO A 202 8.06 3.33 20.95
C PRO A 202 6.53 3.18 21.00
N GLY A 203 6.02 2.14 20.36
CA GLY A 203 4.59 1.88 20.24
C GLY A 203 4.06 2.13 18.84
N VAL A 204 4.75 2.88 17.98
CA VAL A 204 4.52 2.83 16.53
C VAL A 204 5.15 1.56 15.99
N VAL A 205 4.37 0.76 15.28
CA VAL A 205 4.82 -0.45 14.60
C VAL A 205 5.31 -0.09 13.22
N GLU A 206 4.48 0.63 12.46
CA GLU A 206 4.79 1.10 11.11
C GLU A 206 3.77 2.18 10.70
N HIS A 207 3.96 2.83 9.55
CA HIS A 207 3.04 3.86 9.06
C HIS A 207 2.81 3.78 7.54
N GLY A 208 1.78 4.46 7.04
CA GLY A 208 1.35 4.43 5.65
C GLY A 208 2.26 5.13 4.65
N LEU A 209 3.31 5.85 5.09
CA LEU A 209 4.28 6.47 4.17
C LEU A 209 5.23 5.40 3.57
N PHE A 210 5.17 5.23 2.25
CA PHE A 210 6.09 4.39 1.49
C PHE A 210 7.00 5.31 0.68
N ILE A 211 8.25 5.41 1.09
CA ILE A 211 9.22 6.37 0.57
C ILE A 211 10.38 5.58 -0.04
N ASN A 212 10.82 5.95 -1.25
CA ASN A 212 11.88 5.27 -1.99
C ASN A 212 11.65 3.77 -2.24
N MET A 213 10.39 3.33 -2.26
CA MET A 213 10.02 1.92 -2.51
C MET A 213 9.50 1.69 -3.93
N ALA A 214 8.65 2.57 -4.44
CA ALA A 214 8.09 2.46 -5.77
C ALA A 214 9.15 2.80 -6.84
N ALA A 215 9.36 1.87 -7.78
CA ALA A 215 10.20 2.12 -8.95
C ALA A 215 9.44 2.88 -10.04
N LEU A 216 8.14 2.59 -10.17
CA LEU A 216 7.24 3.22 -11.12
C LEU A 216 5.80 3.23 -10.58
N ALA A 217 5.00 4.18 -11.07
CA ALA A 217 3.57 4.22 -10.85
C ALA A 217 2.83 4.29 -12.19
N ILE A 218 1.90 3.36 -12.40
CA ILE A 218 1.03 3.29 -13.56
C ILE A 218 -0.31 3.94 -13.17
N ILE A 219 -0.57 5.10 -13.76
CA ILE A 219 -1.73 5.94 -13.46
C ILE A 219 -2.69 5.93 -14.65
N ALA A 220 -3.93 5.50 -14.42
CA ALA A 220 -4.99 5.55 -15.41
C ALA A 220 -5.90 6.76 -15.20
N GLY A 221 -6.06 7.60 -16.22
CA GLY A 221 -6.96 8.75 -16.23
C GLY A 221 -7.87 8.77 -17.47
N PRO A 222 -8.76 9.77 -17.61
CA PRO A 222 -9.64 9.91 -18.78
C PRO A 222 -8.89 10.00 -20.12
N ALA A 223 -7.64 10.48 -20.10
CA ALA A 223 -6.78 10.59 -21.27
C ALA A 223 -6.02 9.28 -21.61
N GLY A 224 -6.14 8.24 -20.80
CA GLY A 224 -5.42 6.97 -20.96
C GLY A 224 -4.50 6.64 -19.79
N VAL A 225 -3.61 5.68 -19.99
CA VAL A 225 -2.64 5.22 -19.00
C VAL A 225 -1.31 5.94 -19.19
N ARG A 226 -0.71 6.43 -18.10
CA ARG A 226 0.63 7.01 -18.07
C ARG A 226 1.49 6.33 -17.01
N THR A 227 2.79 6.27 -17.26
CA THR A 227 3.75 5.71 -16.32
C THR A 227 4.65 6.83 -15.79
N LEU A 228 4.70 6.95 -14.47
CA LEU A 228 5.66 7.77 -13.75
C LEU A 228 6.82 6.88 -13.31
N GLN A 229 8.05 7.37 -13.40
CA GLN A 229 9.25 6.63 -13.01
C GLN A 229 10.03 7.43 -11.97
N ALA A 230 10.66 6.72 -11.03
CA ALA A 230 11.60 7.36 -10.11
C ALA A 230 12.79 7.91 -10.91
N ASN A 231 13.13 9.18 -10.70
CA ASN A 231 14.39 9.74 -11.17
C ASN A 231 15.51 9.11 -10.31
N ARG A 232 16.16 8.07 -10.84
CA ARG A 232 17.34 7.44 -10.21
C ARG A 232 18.63 8.00 -10.80
#